data_AF-A0A535ZT63-F1
#
_entry.id   AF-A0A535ZT63-F1
#
_cell.length_a   1.000
_cell.length_b   1.000
_cell.length_c   1.000
_cell.angle_alpha   90.00
_cell.angle_beta   90.00
_cell.angle_gamma   90.00
#
_symmetry.space_group_name_H-M   'P 1'
#
loop_
_entity.id
_entity.type
_entity.pdbx_description
1 polymer ?
#
loop_
_entity_poly.entity_id
_entity_poly.type
_entity_poly.pdbx_seq_one_letter_code
_entity_poly.pdbx_strand_id
1 'polypeptide(L)' 'MALTTGKLRTKSGRLIDWTANSVCFHGDSADTLSFAGGLRAGIEEAGIVVRAPADWAATAAG' A
#
# COMPACT_ATOMS: atom_id res chain seq x y z
N MET A 1 1.30 -0.62 9.52
CA MET A 1 2.21 -1.76 9.77
C MET A 1 2.91 -2.16 8.49
N ALA A 2 2.25 -2.85 7.55
CA ALA A 2 2.92 -3.40 6.36
C ALA A 2 3.80 -2.39 5.61
N LEU A 3 3.21 -1.25 5.24
CA LEU A 3 3.88 -0.18 4.47
C LEU A 3 4.95 0.59 5.26
N THR A 4 4.90 0.56 6.59
CA THR A 4 5.84 1.31 7.45
C THR A 4 6.94 0.45 8.04
N THR A 5 6.70 -0.85 8.24
CA THR A 5 7.65 -1.78 8.90
C THR A 5 8.19 -2.84 7.95
N GLY A 6 7.65 -2.99 6.74
CA GLY A 6 8.01 -4.07 5.82
C GLY A 6 7.65 -5.47 6.35
N LYS A 7 6.64 -5.57 7.23
CA LYS A 7 6.22 -6.83 7.85
C LYS A 7 4.71 -7.03 7.80
N LEU A 8 4.30 -8.27 7.56
CA LEU A 8 2.90 -8.70 7.63
C LEU A 8 2.69 -9.68 8.78
N ARG A 9 1.54 -9.58 9.44
CA ARG A 9 1.09 -10.58 10.41
C ARG A 9 0.18 -11.58 9.70
N THR A 10 0.56 -12.85 9.77
CA THR A 10 -0.24 -13.97 9.25
C THR A 10 -1.40 -14.30 10.19
N LYS A 11 -2.39 -15.09 9.71
CA LYS A 11 -3.51 -15.57 10.53
C LYS A 11 -3.06 -16.35 11.77
N SER A 12 -1.92 -17.05 11.72
CA SER A 12 -1.36 -17.76 12.88
C SER A 12 -0.62 -16.85 13.87
N GLY A 13 -0.54 -15.54 13.59
CA GLY A 13 0.14 -14.56 14.43
C GLY A 13 1.62 -14.36 14.10
N ARG A 14 2.23 -15.22 13.27
CA ARG A 14 3.62 -15.08 12.82
C ARG A 14 3.80 -13.81 12.00
N LEU A 15 4.92 -13.09 12.24
CA LEU A 15 5.36 -11.99 11.39
C LEU A 15 6.23 -12.52 10.24
N ILE A 16 5.97 -12.03 9.02
CA ILE A 16 6.78 -12.33 7.82
C ILE A 16 7.30 -11.04 7.21
N ASP A 17 8.46 -11.11 6.55
CA ASP A 17 8.96 -10.00 5.76
C ASP A 17 8.11 -9.82 4.50
N TRP A 18 7.88 -8.58 4.13
CA TRP A 18 7.04 -8.21 3.00
C TRP A 18 7.68 -7.07 2.23
N THR A 19 7.77 -7.25 0.91
CA THR A 19 8.25 -6.24 -0.03
C THR A 19 7.25 -6.14 -1.15
N ALA A 20 6.77 -4.92 -1.41
CA ALA A 20 5.90 -4.63 -2.54
C ALA A 20 6.10 -3.19 -3.01
N ASN A 21 6.11 -2.99 -4.32
CA ASN A 21 6.14 -1.66 -4.93
C ASN A 21 4.73 -1.13 -5.26
N SER A 22 3.72 -1.99 -5.16
CA SER A 22 2.31 -1.65 -5.36
C SER A 22 1.42 -2.53 -4.47
N VAL A 23 0.22 -2.05 -4.17
CA VAL A 23 -0.81 -2.81 -3.47
C VAL A 23 -2.06 -2.82 -4.33
N CYS A 24 -2.64 -4.01 -4.54
CA CYS A 24 -3.87 -4.16 -5.29
C CYS A 24 -5.08 -3.76 -4.43
N PHE A 25 -6.03 -3.05 -5.04
CA PHE A 25 -7.31 -2.71 -4.43
C PHE A 25 -8.44 -3.05 -5.39
N HIS A 26 -9.53 -3.55 -4.81
CA HIS A 26 -10.80 -3.70 -5.50
C HIS A 26 -11.53 -2.35 -5.53
N GLY A 27 -12.34 -2.16 -6.57
CA GLY A 27 -13.09 -0.91 -6.83
C GLY A 27 -14.41 -1.18 -7.55
N ASP A 28 -14.95 -2.38 -7.35
CA ASP A 28 -16.12 -2.94 -8.02
C ASP A 28 -17.45 -2.57 -7.33
N SER A 29 -17.39 -1.95 -6.16
CA SER A 29 -18.58 -1.49 -5.41
C SER A 29 -18.35 -0.16 -4.66
N ALA A 30 -19.43 0.51 -4.27
CA ALA A 30 -19.35 1.75 -3.48
C ALA A 30 -18.60 1.58 -2.14
N ASP A 31 -18.74 0.42 -1.50
CA ASP A 31 -18.03 0.09 -0.27
C ASP A 31 -16.52 -0.03 -0.52
N THR A 32 -16.12 -0.68 -1.62
CA THR A 32 -14.70 -0.81 -1.97
C THR A 32 -14.06 0.54 -2.32
N LEU A 33 -14.81 1.45 -2.94
CA LEU A 33 -14.34 2.82 -3.20
C LEU A 33 -14.15 3.62 -1.91
N SER A 34 -15.10 3.53 -0.99
CA SER A 34 -15.02 4.19 0.33
C SER A 34 -13.81 3.68 1.12
N PHE A 35 -13.59 2.37 1.10
CA PHE A 35 -12.41 1.74 1.70
C PHE A 35 -11.11 2.24 1.05
N ALA A 36 -11.04 2.27 -0.28
CA ALA A 36 -9.85 2.73 -1.01
C ALA A 36 -9.51 4.20 -0.68
N GLY A 37 -10.52 5.07 -0.55
CA GLY A 37 -10.35 6.45 -0.13
C GLY A 37 -9.77 6.57 1.28
N GLY A 38 -10.35 5.86 2.26
CA GLY A 38 -9.86 5.86 3.63
C GLY A 38 -8.43 5.30 3.75
N LEU A 39 -8.13 4.27 2.97
CA LEU A 39 -6.78 3.72 2.94
C LEU A 39 -5.76 4.67 2.35
N ARG A 40 -6.08 5.34 1.23
CA ARG A 40 -5.20 6.36 0.66
C ARG A 40 -4.89 7.45 1.68
N ALA A 41 -5.91 7.95 2.38
CA ALA A 41 -5.76 8.97 3.41
C ALA A 41 -4.82 8.50 4.53
N GLY A 42 -5.00 7.27 5.04
CA GLY A 42 -4.13 6.73 6.10
C GLY A 42 -2.68 6.49 5.65
N ILE A 43 -2.45 6.18 4.37
CA ILE A 43 -1.10 6.05 3.80
C ILE A 43 -0.42 7.43 3.74
N GLU A 44 -1.14 8.44 3.25
CA GLU A 44 -0.63 9.82 3.14
C GLU A 44 -0.38 10.45 4.52
N GLU A 45 -1.26 10.23 5.49
CA GLU A 45 -1.10 10.67 6.89
C GLU A 45 0.14 10.04 7.55
N ALA A 46 0.49 8.81 7.18
CA ALA A 46 1.73 8.16 7.61
C ALA A 46 3.00 8.69 6.92
N GLY A 47 2.89 9.74 6.08
CA GLY A 47 4.00 10.37 5.38
C GLY A 47 4.47 9.61 4.12
N ILE A 48 3.69 8.65 3.62
CA ILE A 48 4.02 7.87 2.43
C ILE A 48 3.34 8.48 1.21
N VAL A 49 4.13 8.78 0.17
CA VAL A 49 3.62 9.34 -1.08
C VAL A 49 3.10 8.22 -1.99
N VAL A 50 1.83 8.30 -2.39
CA VAL A 50 1.22 7.39 -3.37
C VAL A 50 1.41 7.97 -4.78
N ARG A 51 2.06 7.22 -5.66
CA ARG A 51 2.34 7.60 -7.06
C ARG A 51 1.99 6.48 -8.02
N ALA A 52 1.85 6.82 -9.31
CA ALA A 52 1.63 5.81 -10.34
C ALA A 52 2.91 4.96 -10.50
N PRO A 53 2.81 3.66 -10.81
CA PRO A 53 3.98 2.83 -11.06
C PRO A 53 4.90 3.33 -12.19
N ALA A 54 4.36 4.07 -13.15
CA ALA A 54 5.17 4.70 -14.21
C ALA A 54 6.18 5.72 -13.65
N ASP A 55 5.82 6.43 -12.57
CA ASP A 55 6.70 7.40 -11.91
C ASP A 55 7.86 6.72 -11.17
N TRP A 56 7.66 5.47 -10.73
CA TRP A 56 8.69 4.67 -10.07
C TRP A 56 9.84 4.32 -11.03
N ALA A 57 9.53 3.90 -12.25
CA ALA A 57 10.54 3.52 -13.24
C ALA A 57 11.45 4.69 -13.63
N ALA A 58 10.90 5.91 -13.72
CA ALA A 58 11.66 7.12 -14.01
C ALA A 58 12.64 7.52 -12.89
N THR A 59 12.32 7.18 -11.63
CA THR A 59 13.14 7.54 -10.46
C THR A 59 14.20 6.49 -10.12
N ALA A 60 13.97 5.22 -10.49
CA ALA A 60 14.93 4.12 -10.26
C ALA A 60 16.06 4.05 -11.31
N ALA A 61 15.95 4.81 -12.40
CA ALA A 61 16.91 4.85 -13.50
C ALA A 61 17.92 6.01 -13.43
N GLY A 62 17.86 6.84 -12.38
CA GLY A 62 18.81 7.93 -12.10
C GLY A 62 19.50 7.73 -10.76
#